data_AF-H1Y7G3-F1
#
_entry.id   AF-H1Y7G3-F1
#
_cell.length_a   1.000
_cell.length_b   1.000
_cell.length_c   1.000
_cell.angle_alpha   90.00
_cell.angle_beta   90.00
_cell.angle_gamma   90.00
#
_symmetry.space_group_name_H-M   'P 1'
#
loop_
_entity.id
_entity.type
_entity.pdbx_description
1 polymer ?
#
loop_
_entity_poly.entity_id
_entity_poly.type
_entity_poly.pdbx_seq_one_letter_code
_entity_poly.pdbx_strand_id
1 'polypeptide(L)'
;MELKVEIEFDQLLDAIRQLPADKKSLLQAELSSPSTDNESKPVDSFREFLLRGPVMRDDQYKLFKENRNHFNKWRTKQVYPA
;
A
#
# COMPACT_ATOMS: atom_id res chain seq x y z
N MET A 1 27.26 -10.32 22.84
CA MET A 1 26.11 -11.18 23.18
C MET A 1 24.90 -10.28 23.18
N GLU A 2 24.07 -10.34 22.14
CA GLU A 2 22.87 -9.52 22.03
C GLU A 2 21.70 -10.30 22.63
N LEU A 3 21.27 -9.89 23.83
CA LEU A 3 20.09 -10.44 24.47
C LEU A 3 18.85 -9.93 23.73
N LYS A 4 18.36 -10.71 22.77
CA LYS A 4 17.01 -10.55 22.23
C LYS A 4 16.03 -10.96 23.31
N VAL A 5 15.64 -10.01 24.15
CA VAL A 5 14.56 -10.20 25.12
C VAL A 5 13.26 -10.07 24.34
N GLU A 6 12.58 -11.20 24.10
CA GLU A 6 11.21 -11.21 23.57
C GLU A 6 10.26 -10.76 24.69
N ILE A 7 10.13 -9.44 24.87
CA ILE A 7 9.19 -8.85 25.83
C ILE A 7 7.83 -8.76 25.14
N GLU A 8 6.82 -9.41 25.72
CA GLU A 8 5.43 -9.24 25.28
C GLU A 8 4.96 -7.80 25.55
N PHE A 9 4.18 -7.24 24.63
CA PHE A 9 3.75 -5.84 24.69
C PHE A 9 3.07 -5.49 26.03
N ASP A 10 2.28 -6.41 26.59
CA ASP A 10 1.58 -6.21 27.85
C ASP A 10 2.55 -6.10 29.04
N GLN A 11 3.64 -6.87 29.03
CA GLN A 11 4.68 -6.79 30.06
C GLN A 11 5.43 -5.46 30.00
N LEU A 12 5.67 -4.96 28.79
CA LEU A 12 6.27 -3.64 28.58
C LEU A 12 5.33 -2.53 29.06
N LEU A 13 4.03 -2.65 28.80
CA LEU A 13 3.03 -1.67 29.22
C LEU A 13 2.95 -1.56 30.74
N ASP A 14 2.99 -2.69 31.45
CA ASP A 14 2.98 -2.69 32.91
C ASP A 14 4.26 -2.13 33.51
N ALA A 15 5.43 -2.40 32.91
CA ALA A 15 6.68 -1.77 33.29
C ALA A 15 6.63 -0.23 33.09
N ILE A 16 6.05 0.23 31.98
CA ILE A 16 5.88 1.67 31.70
C ILE A 16 4.92 2.32 32.72
N ARG A 17 3.85 1.62 33.12
CA ARG A 17 2.90 2.12 34.11
C ARG A 17 3.52 2.30 35.49
N GLN A 18 4.51 1.49 35.85
CA GLN A 18 5.22 1.57 37.14
C GLN A 18 6.30 2.66 37.19
N LEU A 19 6.62 3.30 36.06
CA LEU A 19 7.63 4.38 36.03
C LEU A 19 7.17 5.63 36.81
N PRO A 20 8.11 6.33 37.48
CA PRO A 20 7.87 7.66 38.05
C PRO A 20 7.46 8.68 36.97
N ALA A 21 6.72 9.72 37.37
CA ALA A 21 6.17 10.72 36.45
C ALA A 21 7.25 11.38 35.57
N ASP A 22 8.42 11.69 36.15
CA ASP A 22 9.54 12.32 35.45
C ASP A 22 10.09 11.43 34.32
N LYS A 23 10.15 10.12 34.56
CA LYS A 23 10.63 9.13 33.58
C LYS A 23 9.60 8.87 32.48
N LYS A 24 8.30 8.94 32.81
CA LYS A 24 7.21 8.86 31.82
C LYS A 24 7.24 10.05 30.86
N SER A 25 7.48 11.25 31.39
CA SER A 25 7.60 12.47 30.58
C SER A 25 8.78 12.39 29.61
N LEU A 26 9.94 11.93 30.07
CA LEU A 26 11.11 11.68 29.22
C LEU A 26 10.84 10.63 28.13
N LEU A 27 10.20 9.52 28.50
CA LEU A 27 9.82 8.48 27.53
C LEU A 27 8.85 9.02 26.47
N GLN A 28 7.87 9.82 26.87
CA GLN A 28 6.92 10.43 25.95
C GLN A 28 7.61 11.43 25.00
N ALA A 29 8.57 12.21 25.49
CA ALA A 29 9.35 13.12 24.66
C ALA A 29 10.20 12.37 23.63
N GLU A 30 10.83 11.27 24.04
CA GLU A 30 11.63 10.40 23.15
C GLU A 30 10.75 9.72 22.09
N LEU A 31 9.58 9.20 22.48
CA LEU A 31 8.63 8.54 21.57
C LEU A 31 7.91 9.52 20.61
N SER A 32 7.78 10.78 21.01
CA SER A 32 7.18 11.84 20.17
C SER A 32 8.18 12.42 19.17
N SER A 33 9.47 12.11 19.31
CA SER A 33 10.43 12.42 18.26
C SER A 33 10.04 11.65 16.98
N PRO A 34 10.08 12.28 15.81
CA PRO A 34 9.77 11.60 14.55
C PRO A 34 10.88 10.58 14.28
N SER A 35 10.71 9.38 14.83
CA SER A 35 11.52 8.22 14.49
C SER A 35 11.26 7.90 13.02
N THR A 36 12.32 7.99 12.22
CA THR A 36 12.27 7.88 10.76
C THR A 36 11.95 6.47 10.24
N ASP A 37 11.76 5.48 11.11
CA ASP A 37 11.88 4.08 10.70
C ASP A 37 10.61 3.22 10.87
N ASN A 38 9.47 3.77 11.26
CA ASN A 38 8.22 2.99 11.31
C ASN A 38 7.00 3.78 10.83
N GLU A 39 7.09 4.41 9.66
CA GLU A 39 5.87 4.54 8.86
C GLU A 39 5.41 3.11 8.51
N SER A 40 4.34 2.65 9.16
CA SER A 40 3.56 1.51 8.69
C SER A 40 3.36 1.71 7.20
N LYS A 41 4.02 0.90 6.36
CA LYS A 41 4.06 1.08 4.91
C LYS A 41 2.64 1.42 4.43
N PRO A 42 2.40 2.66 4.01
CA PRO A 42 1.04 3.10 3.79
C PRO A 42 0.43 2.28 2.66
N VAL A 43 -0.88 2.42 2.53
CA VAL A 43 -1.75 1.98 1.42
C VAL A 43 -1.08 2.09 0.03
N ASP A 44 -0.04 2.91 -0.12
CA ASP A 44 0.88 2.95 -1.26
C ASP A 44 1.51 1.62 -1.66
N SER A 45 1.86 0.71 -0.75
CA SER A 45 2.48 -0.57 -1.14
C SER A 45 1.53 -1.46 -1.96
N PHE A 46 0.25 -1.50 -1.57
CA PHE A 46 -0.78 -2.22 -2.30
C PHE A 46 -1.16 -1.49 -3.59
N ARG A 47 -1.24 -0.16 -3.56
CA ARG A 47 -1.45 0.67 -4.74
C ARG A 47 -0.35 0.47 -5.79
N GLU A 48 0.92 0.47 -5.38
CA GLU A 48 2.05 0.20 -6.26
C GLU A 48 2.00 -1.20 -6.84
N PHE A 49 1.60 -2.20 -6.05
CA PHE A 49 1.41 -3.57 -6.54
C PHE A 49 0.35 -3.62 -7.66
N LEU A 50 -0.79 -2.96 -7.47
CA LEU A 50 -1.84 -2.89 -8.50
C LEU A 50 -1.37 -2.14 -9.76
N LEU A 51 -0.60 -1.06 -9.60
CA LEU A 51 -0.05 -0.29 -10.72
C LEU A 51 1.03 -1.05 -11.51
N ARG A 52 1.71 -2.02 -10.89
CA ARG A 52 2.66 -2.93 -11.55
C ARG A 52 2.00 -4.12 -12.24
N GLY A 53 0.66 -4.16 -12.29
CA GLY A 53 -0.07 -5.20 -13.00
C GLY A 53 0.29 -5.27 -14.49
N PRO A 54 0.12 -6.44 -15.14
CA PRO A 54 0.44 -6.62 -16.55
C PRO A 54 -0.40 -5.69 -17.42
N VAL A 55 0.26 -4.93 -18.30
CA VAL A 55 -0.37 -4.08 -19.32
C VAL A 55 -0.20 -4.70 -20.71
N MET A 56 -1.05 -4.29 -21.65
CA MET A 56 -0.91 -4.72 -23.05
C MET A 56 0.42 -4.23 -23.59
N ARG A 57 1.15 -5.14 -24.24
CA ARG A 57 2.29 -4.80 -25.08
C ARG A 57 1.82 -4.10 -26.36
N ASP A 58 2.73 -3.43 -27.06
CA ASP A 58 2.40 -2.63 -28.25
C ASP A 58 1.72 -3.44 -29.36
N ASP A 59 2.14 -4.69 -29.57
CA ASP A 59 1.55 -5.64 -30.51
C ASP A 59 0.08 -5.95 -30.14
N GLN A 60 -0.16 -6.23 -28.87
CA GLN A 60 -1.48 -6.53 -28.32
C GLN A 60 -2.40 -5.30 -28.39
N TYR A 61 -1.86 -4.11 -28.12
CA TYR A 61 -2.61 -2.86 -28.21
C TYR A 61 -2.99 -2.53 -29.65
N LYS A 62 -2.10 -2.77 -30.62
CA LYS A 62 -2.41 -2.60 -32.04
C LYS A 62 -3.55 -3.52 -32.48
N LEU A 63 -3.47 -4.81 -32.12
CA LEU A 63 -4.52 -5.77 -32.42
C LEU A 63 -5.85 -5.39 -31.74
N PHE A 64 -5.82 -4.93 -30.49
CA PHE A 64 -6.99 -4.42 -29.79
C PHE A 64 -7.67 -3.27 -30.55
N LYS A 65 -6.89 -2.30 -31.04
CA LYS A 65 -7.42 -1.17 -31.82
C LYS A 65 -8.06 -1.62 -33.13
N GLU A 66 -7.43 -2.54 -33.85
CA GLU A 66 -7.99 -3.11 -35.07
C GLU A 66 -9.33 -3.81 -34.78
N ASN A 67 -9.36 -4.71 -33.79
CA ASN A 67 -10.58 -5.40 -33.36
C ASN A 67 -11.68 -4.40 -32.95
N ARG A 68 -11.35 -3.37 -32.16
CA ARG A 68 -12.27 -2.31 -31.75
C ARG A 68 -12.91 -1.62 -32.96
N ASN A 69 -12.12 -1.33 -34.00
CA ASN A 69 -12.61 -0.73 -35.24
C ASN A 69 -13.53 -1.68 -36.01
N HIS A 70 -13.20 -2.96 -36.11
CA HIS A 70 -14.07 -3.97 -36.72
C HIS A 70 -15.40 -4.09 -35.99
N PHE A 71 -15.39 -4.16 -34.66
CA PHE A 71 -16.60 -4.20 -33.85
C PHE A 71 -17.45 -2.94 -34.00
N ASN A 72 -16.84 -1.75 -34.03
CA ASN A 72 -17.56 -0.51 -34.27
C ASN A 72 -18.27 -0.51 -35.62
N LYS A 73 -17.56 -0.91 -36.69
CA LYS A 73 -18.14 -1.03 -38.03
C LYS A 73 -19.28 -2.05 -38.07
N TRP A 74 -19.13 -3.19 -37.40
CA TRP A 74 -20.19 -4.20 -37.31
C TRP A 74 -21.43 -3.65 -36.60
N ARG A 75 -21.25 -2.96 -35.46
CA ARG A 75 -22.35 -2.33 -34.71
C ARG A 75 -23.09 -1.27 -35.52
N THR A 76 -22.38 -0.44 -36.29
CA THR A 76 -23.00 0.62 -37.07
C THR A 76 -23.63 0.12 -38.37
N LYS A 77 -23.18 -1.00 -38.94
CA LYS A 77 -23.79 -1.60 -40.14
C LYS A 77 -25.12 -2.31 -39.88
N GLN A 78 -25.45 -2.64 -38.64
CA GLN A 78 -26.71 -3.32 -38.25
C GLN A 78 -27.87 -2.33 -37.99
N VAL A 79 -27.66 -1.03 -38.19
CA VAL A 79 -28.77 -0.07 -38.28
C VAL A 79 -29.40 -0.27 -39.65
N TYR A 80 -30.49 -1.03 -39.70
CA TYR A 80 -31.29 -1.28 -40.91
C TYR A 80 -31.51 0.03 -41.70
N PRO A 81 -31.38 0.02 -43.04
CA PRO A 81 -31.84 1.15 -43.84
C PRO A 81 -33.34 1.33 -43.58
N ALA A 82 -33.70 2.54 -43.10
CA ALA A 82 -35.09 2.98 -43.01
C ALA A 82 -35.69 3.19 -44.41
#